data_AF-A0A9X1CEW7-F1
#
_entry.id   AF-A0A9X1CEW7-F1
#
_cell.length_a   1.000
_cell.length_b   1.000
_cell.length_c   1.000
_cell.angle_alpha   90.00
_cell.angle_beta   90.00
_cell.angle_gamma   90.00
#
_symmetry.space_group_name_H-M   'P 1'
#
loop_
_entity.id
_entity.type
_entity.pdbx_description
1 polymer ?
#
loop_
_entity_poly.entity_id
_entity_poly.type
_entity_poly.pdbx_seq_one_letter_code
_entity_poly.pdbx_strand_id
1 'polypeptide(L)'
;MERISVYQLFTITVFFQLGTSVIFGFATAAGRDAWLAILISTAFGILLILMYVALMKLNPGLAFVEWFPTQLGKWIGMPIAWLYPLMFCMWQGVLYPM
;
A
#
# COMPACT_ATOMS: atom_id res chain seq x y z
N MET A 1 7.45 -23.04 -11.26
CA MET A 1 6.96 -21.90 -10.47
C MET A 1 5.47 -21.78 -10.70
N GLU A 2 4.66 -22.15 -9.72
CA GLU A 2 3.22 -21.89 -9.79
C GLU A 2 3.01 -20.38 -9.71
N ARG A 3 2.37 -19.81 -10.73
CA ARG A 3 1.99 -18.39 -10.74
C ARG A 3 0.58 -18.28 -10.19
N ILE A 4 0.40 -17.38 -9.23
CA ILE A 4 -0.93 -17.02 -8.74
C ILE A 4 -1.79 -16.52 -9.90
N SER A 5 -3.04 -16.97 -9.95
CA SER A 5 -4.03 -16.45 -10.91
C SER A 5 -4.36 -14.99 -10.59
N VAL A 6 -4.79 -14.23 -11.59
CA VAL A 6 -5.26 -12.84 -11.41
C VAL A 6 -6.37 -12.77 -10.35
N TYR A 7 -7.27 -13.76 -10.33
CA TYR A 7 -8.32 -13.86 -9.32
C TYR A 7 -7.77 -14.10 -7.91
N GLN A 8 -6.74 -14.94 -7.77
CA GLN A 8 -6.11 -15.21 -6.48
C GLN A 8 -5.37 -13.96 -5.97
N LEU A 9 -4.64 -13.26 -6.84
CA LEU A 9 -3.99 -12.01 -6.50
C LEU A 9 -5.02 -10.97 -6.03
N PHE A 10 -6.10 -10.77 -6.80
CA PHE A 10 -7.18 -9.86 -6.43
C PHE A 10 -7.78 -10.19 -5.06
N THR A 11 -8.07 -11.47 -4.82
CA THR A 11 -8.64 -11.95 -3.56
C THR A 11 -7.73 -11.63 -2.38
N ILE A 12 -6.43 -11.94 -2.48
CA ILE A 12 -5.45 -11.67 -1.41
C ILE A 12 -5.32 -10.17 -1.16
N THR A 13 -5.29 -9.35 -2.22
CA THR A 13 -5.21 -7.89 -2.09
C THR A 13 -6.44 -7.31 -1.38
N VAL A 14 -7.64 -7.77 -1.73
CA VAL A 14 -8.89 -7.31 -1.08
C VAL A 14 -8.90 -7.69 0.40
N PHE A 15 -8.58 -8.95 0.74
CA PHE A 15 -8.52 -9.39 2.13
C PHE A 15 -7.48 -8.63 2.95
N PHE A 16 -6.30 -8.36 2.37
CA PHE A 16 -5.27 -7.55 3.00
C PHE A 16 -5.75 -6.13 3.31
N GLN A 17 -6.48 -5.50 2.36
CA GLN A 17 -6.94 -4.11 2.51
C GLN A 17 -8.09 -3.95 3.52
N LEU A 18 -8.97 -4.94 3.63
CA LEU A 18 -10.15 -4.87 4.51
C LEU A 18 -9.79 -4.97 6.01
N GLY A 19 -8.68 -5.63 6.37
CA GLY A 19 -8.36 -6.06 7.73
C GLY A 19 -8.66 -5.05 8.83
N THR A 20 -7.94 -3.93 8.89
CA THR A 20 -8.09 -2.93 9.96
C THR A 20 -9.12 -1.85 9.62
N SER A 21 -9.34 -1.58 8.35
CA SER A 21 -10.22 -0.49 7.89
C SER A 21 -11.70 -0.75 8.19
N VAL A 22 -12.13 -2.01 8.09
CA VAL A 22 -13.51 -2.41 8.41
C VAL A 22 -13.78 -2.35 9.92
N ILE A 23 -12.78 -2.67 10.74
CA ILE A 23 -12.93 -2.77 12.20
C ILE A 23 -13.00 -1.38 12.85
N PHE A 24 -12.14 -0.45 12.44
CA PHE A 24 -12.00 0.85 13.13
C PHE A 24 -12.90 1.97 12.56
N GLY A 25 -13.61 1.74 11.45
CA GLY A 25 -14.63 2.68 10.96
C GLY A 25 -14.12 4.12 10.77
N PHE A 26 -13.02 4.29 10.03
CA PHE A 26 -12.31 5.58 9.87
C PHE A 26 -13.17 6.76 9.39
N ALA A 27 -14.31 6.51 8.74
CA ALA A 27 -15.20 7.55 8.24
C ALA A 27 -16.24 8.04 9.27
N THR A 28 -16.33 7.40 10.45
CA THR A 28 -17.34 7.72 11.48
C THR A 28 -17.19 9.14 12.04
N ALA A 29 -15.97 9.69 12.08
CA ALA A 29 -15.70 11.05 12.55
C ALA A 29 -16.32 12.14 11.66
N ALA A 30 -16.59 11.86 10.38
CA ALA A 30 -17.19 12.80 9.44
C ALA A 30 -18.74 12.85 9.50
N GLY A 31 -19.36 12.02 10.35
CA GLY A 31 -20.81 12.02 10.55
C GLY A 31 -21.60 11.82 9.25
N ARG A 32 -22.39 12.82 8.86
CA ARG A 32 -23.28 12.77 7.69
C ARG A 32 -22.55 12.92 6.34
N ASP A 33 -21.35 13.49 6.33
CA ASP A 33 -20.56 13.74 5.11
C ASP A 33 -19.46 12.69 4.89
N ALA A 34 -19.49 11.60 5.67
CA ALA A 34 -18.58 10.47 5.56
C ALA A 34 -18.50 9.88 4.15
N TRP A 35 -19.62 9.82 3.44
CA TRP A 35 -19.68 9.31 2.07
C TRP A 35 -18.88 10.18 1.09
N LEU A 36 -18.88 11.50 1.27
CA LEU A 36 -18.14 12.43 0.42
C LEU A 36 -16.63 12.33 0.70
N ALA A 37 -16.25 12.21 1.98
CA ALA A 37 -14.86 11.98 2.37
C ALA A 37 -14.31 10.67 1.78
N ILE A 38 -15.12 9.59 1.76
CA ILE A 38 -14.75 8.31 1.14
C ILE A 38 -14.56 8.46 -0.38
N LEU A 39 -15.47 9.17 -1.06
CA LEU A 39 -15.35 9.40 -2.51
C LEU A 39 -14.10 10.18 -2.87
N ILE A 40 -13.79 11.25 -2.13
CA ILE A 40 -12.59 12.06 -2.35
C ILE A 40 -11.34 11.20 -2.10
N SER A 41 -11.29 10.47 -0.99
CA SER A 41 -10.19 9.56 -0.68
C SER A 41 -9.99 8.50 -1.76
N THR A 42 -11.09 7.95 -2.29
CA THR A 42 -11.05 6.97 -3.39
C THR A 42 -10.47 7.57 -4.67
N ALA A 43 -10.88 8.80 -5.03
CA ALA A 43 -10.34 9.48 -6.21
C ALA A 43 -8.82 9.70 -6.10
N PHE A 44 -8.33 10.14 -4.94
CA PHE A 44 -6.89 10.26 -4.67
C PHE A 44 -6.19 8.89 -4.66
N GLY A 45 -6.82 7.86 -4.10
CA GLY A 45 -6.30 6.49 -4.09
C GLY A 45 -6.11 5.94 -5.50
N ILE A 46 -7.09 6.15 -6.39
CA ILE A 46 -7.00 5.75 -7.81
C ILE A 46 -5.84 6.47 -8.50
N LEU A 47 -5.70 7.79 -8.31
CA LEU A 47 -4.61 8.56 -8.90
C LEU A 47 -3.25 8.00 -8.46
N LEU A 48 -3.12 7.69 -7.17
CA LEU A 48 -1.91 7.12 -6.60
C LEU A 48 -1.62 5.74 -7.17
N ILE A 49 -2.62 4.84 -7.24
CA ILE A 49 -2.46 3.51 -7.86
C ILE A 49 -1.99 3.62 -9.32
N LEU A 50 -2.57 4.54 -10.10
CA LEU A 50 -2.16 4.76 -11.49
C LEU A 50 -0.69 5.19 -11.60
N MET A 51 -0.23 6.06 -10.71
CA MET A 51 1.18 6.47 -10.64
C MET A 51 2.10 5.26 -10.34
N TYR A 52 1.73 4.41 -9.38
CA TYR A 52 2.49 3.20 -9.06
C TYR A 52 2.54 2.21 -10.23
N VAL A 53 1.42 2.01 -10.93
CA VAL A 53 1.36 1.16 -12.13
C VAL A 53 2.24 1.71 -13.25
N ALA A 54 2.26 3.03 -13.44
CA ALA A 54 3.15 3.67 -14.41
C ALA A 54 4.63 3.45 -14.06
N LEU A 55 5.01 3.61 -12.79
CA LEU A 55 6.36 3.34 -12.30
C LEU A 55 6.76 1.87 -12.48
N MET A 56 5.84 0.94 -12.23
CA MET A 56 6.07 -0.49 -12.42
C MET A 56 6.32 -0.85 -13.89
N LYS A 57 5.59 -0.21 -14.81
CA LYS A 57 5.81 -0.39 -16.26
C LYS A 57 7.15 0.17 -16.71
N LEU A 58 7.66 1.23 -16.06
CA LEU A 58 8.95 1.84 -16.38
C LEU A 58 10.13 1.01 -15.84
N ASN A 59 9.95 0.29 -14.73
CA ASN A 59 10.97 -0.55 -14.10
C ASN A 59 10.53 -2.03 -14.04
N PRO A 60 10.37 -2.70 -15.20
CA PRO A 60 9.87 -4.07 -15.23
C PRO A 60 10.84 -5.04 -14.54
N GLY A 61 10.32 -5.83 -13.60
CA GLY A 61 11.05 -6.93 -12.97
C GLY A 61 11.76 -6.59 -11.65
N LEU A 62 11.71 -5.34 -11.19
CA LEU A 62 12.23 -4.95 -9.88
C LEU A 62 11.10 -4.88 -8.84
N ALA A 63 11.33 -5.39 -7.64
CA ALA A 63 10.40 -5.20 -6.53
C ALA A 63 10.36 -3.75 -6.07
N PHE A 64 9.28 -3.34 -5.39
CA PHE A 64 9.12 -1.97 -4.88
C PHE A 64 10.31 -1.52 -4.01
N VAL A 65 10.81 -2.41 -3.14
CA VAL A 65 11.98 -2.15 -2.28
C VAL A 65 13.26 -1.99 -3.09
N GLU A 66 13.34 -2.61 -4.27
CA GLU A 66 14.50 -2.54 -5.17
C GLU A 66 14.47 -1.32 -6.09
N TRP A 67 13.32 -0.66 -6.25
CA TRP A 67 13.23 0.59 -7.02
C TRP A 67 14.10 1.69 -6.40
N PHE A 68 14.09 1.81 -5.07
CA PHE A 68 14.86 2.84 -4.35
C PHE A 68 16.38 2.75 -4.58
N PRO A 69 17.07 1.62 -4.35
CA PRO A 69 18.51 1.51 -4.61
C PRO A 69 18.86 1.61 -6.10
N THR A 70 17.94 1.22 -6.99
CA THR A 70 18.17 1.30 -8.45
C THR A 70 18.12 2.73 -8.96
N GLN A 71 17.18 3.55 -8.48
CA GLN A 71 17.01 4.93 -8.95
C GLN A 71 17.82 5.97 -8.15
N LEU A 72 17.97 5.78 -6.83
CA LEU A 72 18.62 6.75 -5.93
C LEU A 72 20.06 6.35 -5.57
N GLY A 73 20.54 5.21 -6.09
CA GLY A 73 21.84 4.65 -5.77
C GLY A 73 21.89 3.92 -4.43
N LYS A 74 22.90 3.06 -4.26
CA LYS A 74 23.03 2.17 -3.09
C LYS A 74 23.13 2.90 -1.75
N TRP A 75 23.71 4.10 -1.73
CA TRP A 75 23.96 4.84 -0.49
C TRP A 75 22.70 5.47 0.11
N ILE A 76 21.82 6.01 -0.74
CA ILE A 76 20.58 6.67 -0.29
C ILE A 76 19.39 5.71 -0.39
N GLY A 77 19.35 4.88 -1.44
CA GLY A 77 18.25 3.95 -1.66
C GLY A 77 18.22 2.78 -0.68
N MET A 78 19.36 2.36 -0.11
CA MET A 78 19.39 1.25 0.86
C MET A 78 18.74 1.62 2.21
N PRO A 79 19.05 2.77 2.85
CA PRO A 79 18.31 3.22 4.04
C PRO A 79 16.80 3.35 3.80
N ILE A 80 16.41 3.88 2.63
CA ILE A 80 14.99 4.06 2.28
C ILE A 80 14.30 2.72 2.06
N ALA A 81 14.98 1.77 1.40
CA ALA A 81 14.50 0.41 1.22
C ALA A 81 14.25 -0.30 2.57
N TRP A 82 15.10 -0.08 3.57
CA TRP A 82 14.92 -0.60 4.94
C TRP A 82 13.77 0.04 5.71
N LEU A 83 13.36 1.26 5.35
CA LEU A 83 12.25 1.93 6.01
C LEU A 83 10.92 1.20 5.76
N TYR A 84 10.76 0.56 4.60
CA TYR A 84 9.55 -0.18 4.24
C TYR A 84 9.22 -1.35 5.20
N PRO A 85 10.12 -2.33 5.43
CA PRO A 85 9.86 -3.40 6.39
C PRO A 85 9.78 -2.90 7.84
N LEU A 86 10.53 -1.85 8.20
CA LEU A 86 10.45 -1.23 9.53
C LEU A 86 9.07 -0.62 9.78
N MET A 87 8.53 0.13 8.82
CA MET A 87 7.17 0.65 8.90
C MET A 87 6.18 -0.50 9.03
N PHE A 88 6.26 -1.53 8.19
CA PHE A 88 5.36 -2.67 8.29
C PHE A 88 5.38 -3.31 9.68
N CYS A 89 6.57 -3.50 10.27
CA CYS A 89 6.73 -4.01 11.63
C CYS A 89 6.12 -3.08 12.69
N MET A 90 6.34 -1.77 12.57
CA MET A 90 5.76 -0.79 13.50
C MET A 90 4.24 -0.76 13.44
N TRP A 91 3.65 -0.73 12.25
CA TRP A 91 2.19 -0.73 12.08
C TRP A 91 1.53 -1.99 12.65
N GLN A 92 2.15 -3.15 12.47
CA GLN A 92 1.70 -4.39 13.10
C GLN A 92 1.90 -4.33 14.62
N GLY A 93 3.07 -3.91 15.10
CA GLY A 93 3.39 -3.83 16.54
C GLY A 93 2.54 -2.83 17.33
N VAL A 94 2.00 -1.80 16.69
CA VAL A 94 1.12 -0.78 17.29
C VAL A 94 -0.35 -1.23 17.39
N LEU A 95 -0.75 -2.28 16.66
CA LEU A 95 -2.11 -2.83 16.70
C LEU A 95 -2.31 -3.92 17.78
N TYR A 96 -1.23 -4.50 18.32
CA TYR A 96 -1.28 -5.52 19.40
C TYR A 96 -1.31 -5.02 20.87
N PRO A 97 -1.04 -3.74 21.23
CA PRO A 97 -1.17 -3.24 22.60
C PRO A 97 -2.54 -2.61 22.92
N MET A 98 -3.54 -2.69 22.03
CA MET A 98 -4.93 -2.25 22.26
C MET A 98 -5.90 -3.42 22.20
#